data_AF-A0A353N2C3-F1
#
_entry.id   AF-A0A353N2C3-F1
#
_cell.length_a   1.000
_cell.length_b   1.000
_cell.length_c   1.000
_cell.angle_alpha   90.00
_cell.angle_beta   90.00
_cell.angle_gamma   90.00
#
_symmetry.space_group_name_H-M   'P 1'
#
loop_
_entity.id
_entity.type
_entity.pdbx_description
1 polymer ?
#
loop_
_entity_poly.entity_id
_entity_poly.type
_entity_poly.pdbx_seq_one_letter_code
_entity_poly.pdbx_strand_id
1 'polypeptide(L)' 'LVSFRELSKTQIRAYLAGGESRDKAGAYAIQGWGSLLVSSIRGCYFNVVGLPLFRLSRLLEGVGIPLEEQWGERE' A
#
# COMPACT_ATOMS: atom_id res chain seq x y z
N LEU A 1 -6.62 -2.85 -8.27
CA LEU A 1 -7.33 -1.57 -8.51
C LEU A 1 -7.54 -0.88 -7.18
N VAL A 2 -7.21 0.41 -7.12
CA VAL A 2 -7.52 1.27 -5.98
C VAL A 2 -8.59 2.25 -6.47
N SER A 3 -9.71 2.30 -5.77
CA SER A 3 -10.82 3.20 -6.10
C SER A 3 -10.88 4.33 -5.08
N PHE A 4 -11.04 5.55 -5.57
CA PHE A 4 -11.17 6.73 -4.73
C PHE A 4 -12.65 7.05 -4.51
N ARG A 5 -12.97 7.69 -3.40
CA ARG A 5 -14.27 8.34 -3.22
C ARG A 5 -14.33 9.60 -4.10
N GLU A 6 -15.54 10.13 -4.31
CA GLU A 6 -15.67 11.46 -4.90
C GLU A 6 -15.07 12.51 -3.97
N LEU A 7 -14.26 13.40 -4.55
CA LEU A 7 -13.55 14.45 -3.83
C LEU A 7 -13.83 15.80 -4.49
N SER A 8 -14.19 16.78 -3.66
CA SER A 8 -14.27 18.17 -4.09
C SER A 8 -12.86 18.75 -4.28
N LYS A 9 -12.77 19.81 -5.10
CA LYS A 9 -11.51 20.57 -5.26
C LYS A 9 -10.98 21.11 -3.93
N THR A 10 -11.85 21.44 -2.99
CA THR A 10 -11.45 21.92 -1.66
C THR A 10 -10.79 20.82 -0.84
N GLN A 11 -11.34 19.60 -0.85
CA GLN A 11 -10.73 18.45 -0.16
C GLN A 11 -9.37 18.08 -0.77
N ILE A 12 -9.26 18.08 -2.10
CA ILE A 12 -7.98 17.82 -2.79
C ILE A 12 -6.94 18.86 -2.40
N ARG A 13 -7.27 20.16 -2.43
CA ARG A 13 -6.33 21.22 -2.03
C ARG A 13 -5.88 21.08 -0.57
N ALA A 14 -6.80 20.78 0.34
CA ALA A 14 -6.48 20.58 1.75
C ALA A 14 -5.52 19.41 1.95
N TYR A 15 -5.75 18.28 1.26
CA TYR A 15 -4.86 17.13 1.31
C TYR A 15 -3.46 17.46 0.78
N LEU A 16 -3.37 18.11 -0.39
CA LEU A 16 -2.11 18.52 -0.99
C LEU A 16 -1.32 19.52 -0.12
N ALA A 17 -2.01 20.43 0.56
CA ALA A 17 -1.39 21.38 1.49
C ALA A 17 -0.71 20.67 2.67
N GLY A 18 -1.20 19.49 3.08
CA GLY A 18 -0.59 18.67 4.12
C GLY A 18 0.76 18.04 3.74
N GLY A 19 1.12 18.02 2.45
CA GLY A 19 2.45 17.61 1.99
C GLY A 19 2.74 16.10 1.96
N GLU A 20 1.88 15.25 2.52
CA GLU A 20 2.01 13.78 2.50
C GLU A 20 2.16 13.19 1.08
N SER A 21 1.61 13.87 0.07
CA SER A 21 1.61 13.42 -1.31
C SER A 21 2.92 13.64 -2.06
N ARG A 22 3.85 14.46 -1.56
CA ARG A 22 4.99 15.02 -2.33
C ARG A 22 5.98 13.96 -2.84
N ASP A 23 6.15 12.87 -2.10
CA ASP A 23 7.08 11.78 -2.41
C ASP A 23 6.34 10.49 -2.85
N LYS A 24 5.04 10.58 -3.17
CA LYS A 24 4.19 9.41 -3.42
C LYS A 24 3.77 9.30 -4.89
N ALA A 25 3.94 8.11 -5.45
CA ALA A 25 3.36 7.79 -6.75
C ALA A 25 1.83 7.94 -6.70
N GLY A 26 1.24 8.64 -7.68
CA GLY A 26 -0.19 8.94 -7.68
C GLY A 26 -0.63 9.99 -6.64
N ALA A 27 0.33 10.67 -5.98
CA ALA A 27 0.09 11.76 -5.04
C ALA A 27 -0.85 11.40 -3.88
N TYR A 28 -0.76 10.18 -3.33
CA TYR A 28 -1.45 9.77 -2.10
C TYR A 28 -0.65 8.71 -1.33
N ALA A 29 -0.84 8.63 -0.01
CA ALA A 29 -0.30 7.56 0.83
C ALA A 29 -1.41 6.73 1.47
N ILE A 30 -1.49 5.43 1.12
CA ILE A 30 -2.55 4.54 1.65
C ILE A 30 -2.41 4.27 3.15
N GLN A 31 -1.21 4.37 3.71
CA GLN A 31 -0.94 4.17 5.15
C GLN A 31 -1.12 5.44 5.98
N GLY A 32 -1.38 6.58 5.35
CA GLY A 32 -1.48 7.87 6.00
C GLY A 32 -2.87 8.51 5.84
N TRP A 33 -2.93 9.84 5.80
CA TRP A 33 -4.16 10.60 5.58
C TRP A 33 -4.82 10.26 4.24
N GLY A 34 -4.03 9.87 3.24
CA GLY A 34 -4.51 9.41 1.94
C GLY A 34 -5.45 8.20 2.01
N SER A 35 -5.43 7.44 3.12
CA SER A 35 -6.41 6.36 3.39
C SER A 35 -7.85 6.86 3.36
N LEU A 36 -8.11 8.11 3.77
CA LEU A 36 -9.45 8.71 3.79
C LEU A 36 -9.99 9.04 2.38
N LEU A 37 -9.12 9.03 1.37
CA LEU A 37 -9.46 9.29 -0.03
C LEU A 37 -9.88 8.00 -0.76
N VAL A 38 -9.52 6.83 -0.24
CA VAL A 38 -9.72 5.54 -0.89
C VAL A 38 -11.00 4.88 -0.39
N SER A 39 -11.89 4.53 -1.32
CA SER A 39 -13.17 3.88 -1.03
C SER A 39 -13.07 2.36 -1.03
N SER A 40 -12.19 1.79 -1.86
CA SER A 40 -11.95 0.34 -1.90
C SER A 40 -10.63 -0.03 -2.57
N ILE A 41 -10.14 -1.22 -2.25
CA ILE A 41 -9.01 -1.85 -2.92
C ILE A 41 -9.46 -3.23 -3.40
N ARG A 42 -9.29 -3.48 -4.70
CA ARG A 42 -9.45 -4.82 -5.30
C ARG A 42 -8.08 -5.33 -5.73
N GLY A 43 -7.49 -6.20 -4.92
CA GLY A 43 -6.14 -6.74 -5.12
C GLY A 43 -5.37 -6.84 -3.81
N CYS A 44 -4.04 -6.89 -3.90
CA CYS A 44 -3.16 -6.99 -2.73
C CYS A 44 -2.88 -5.59 -2.14
N TYR A 45 -3.29 -5.35 -0.91
CA TYR A 45 -2.98 -4.12 -0.18
C TYR A 45 -1.47 -3.89 -0.04
N PHE A 46 -0.71 -4.91 0.34
CA PHE A 46 0.74 -4.78 0.51
C PHE A 46 1.47 -4.43 -0.80
N ASN A 47 0.90 -4.81 -1.95
CA ASN A 47 1.39 -4.35 -3.25
C ASN A 47 1.21 -2.83 -3.44
N VAL A 48 0.12 -2.25 -2.92
CA VAL A 48 -0.10 -0.79 -2.94
C VAL A 48 0.88 -0.09 -1.99
N VAL A 49 1.20 -0.72 -0.86
CA VAL A 49 2.24 -0.24 0.07
C VAL A 49 3.64 -0.28 -0.56
N GLY A 50 3.91 -1.30 -1.39
CA GLY A 50 5.14 -1.39 -2.20
C GLY A 50 5.75 -2.79 -2.30
N LEU A 51 5.27 -3.78 -1.53
CA LEU A 51 5.78 -5.14 -1.56
C LEU A 51 4.66 -6.17 -1.37
N PRO A 52 4.34 -7.01 -2.37
CA PRO A 52 3.23 -7.97 -2.26
C PRO A 52 3.59 -9.18 -1.37
N LEU A 53 3.52 -9.01 -0.05
CA LEU A 53 4.02 -9.99 0.95
C LEU A 53 3.56 -11.43 0.72
N PHE A 54 2.26 -11.65 0.48
CA PHE A 54 1.74 -13.01 0.20
C PHE A 54 2.40 -13.63 -1.04
N ARG A 55 2.51 -12.87 -2.13
CA ARG A 55 3.15 -13.36 -3.35
C ARG A 55 4.65 -13.58 -3.15
N LEU A 56 5.31 -12.71 -2.41
CA LEU A 56 6.71 -12.88 -2.06
C LEU A 56 6.94 -14.16 -1.26
N SER A 57 6.11 -14.41 -0.23
CA SER A 57 6.15 -15.64 0.57
C SER A 57 6.02 -16.91 -0.28
N ARG A 58 5.06 -16.93 -1.22
CA ARG A 58 4.90 -18.04 -2.18
C ARG A 58 6.12 -18.23 -3.10
N LEU A 59 6.78 -17.14 -3.50
CA LEU A 59 8.00 -17.20 -4.30
C LEU A 59 9.18 -17.76 -3.49
N LEU A 60 9.30 -17.37 -2.23
CA LEU A 60 10.30 -17.88 -1.30
C LEU A 60 10.14 -19.38 -1.07
N GLU A 61 8.90 -19.85 -0.87
CA GLU A 61 8.60 -21.29 -0.81
C GLU A 61 9.08 -22.02 -2.08
N GLY A 62 8.87 -21.41 -3.26
CA GLY A 62 9.28 -21.96 -4.55
C GLY A 62 10.80 -22.08 -4.75
N VAL A 63 11.60 -21.35 -3.97
CA VAL A 63 13.08 -21.43 -3.99
C VAL A 63 13.66 -22.18 -2.79
N GLY A 64 12.81 -22.89 -2.03
CA GLY A 64 13.24 -23.74 -0.92
C GLY A 64 13.29 -23.05 0.45
N ILE A 65 12.61 -21.91 0.62
CA ILE A 65 12.44 -21.25 1.93
C ILE A 65 10.98 -21.44 2.37
N PRO A 66 10.65 -22.52 3.11
CA PRO A 66 9.27 -22.84 3.50
C PRO A 66 8.69 -21.81 4.49
N LEU A 67 7.36 -21.77 4.61
CA LEU A 67 6.66 -20.72 5.36
C LEU A 67 7.10 -20.64 6.84
N GLU A 68 7.29 -21.79 7.48
CA GLU A 68 7.76 -21.91 8.87
C GLU A 68 9.16 -21.31 9.09
N GLU A 69 10.02 -21.32 8.07
CA GLU A 69 11.36 -20.69 8.12
C GLU A 69 11.30 -19.18 7.85
N GLN A 70 10.21 -18.69 7.24
CA GLN A 70 10.04 -17.26 6.95
C GLN A 70 9.67 -16.43 8.19
N TRP A 71 9.23 -17.06 9.27
CA TRP A 71 8.86 -16.39 10.52
C TRP A 71 9.98 -16.27 11.54
N GLY A 72 11.10 -16.97 11.33
CA GLY A 72 12.24 -16.95 12.24
C GLY A 72 12.98 -15.61 12.20
N GLU A 73 13.30 -15.07 13.37
CA GLU A 73 14.37 -14.08 13.48
C GLU A 73 15.69 -14.76 13.10
N ARG A 74 16.37 -14.23 12.08
CA ARG A 74 17.78 -14.56 11.86
C ARG A 74 18.58 -13.66 12.77
N GLU A 75 19.27 -14.26 13.74
CA GLU A 75 20.37 -13.61 14.47
C GLU A 75 21.47 -13.13 13.51
#